data_AF-A0A941U2K3-F1
#
_entry.id   AF-A0A941U2K3-F1
#
_cell.length_a   1.000
_cell.length_b   1.000
_cell.length_c   1.000
_cell.angle_alpha   90.00
_cell.angle_beta   90.00
_cell.angle_gamma   90.00
#
_symmetry.space_group_name_H-M   'P 1'
#
loop_
_entity.id
_entity.type
_entity.pdbx_description
1 polymer ?
#
loop_
_entity_poly.entity_id
_entity_poly.type
_entity_poly.pdbx_seq_one_letter_code
_entity_poly.pdbx_strand_id
1 'polypeptide(L)'
;MIREPLLTRDPEIKAVTMAVLVGIADAIERESLRRYESLAATMQRRGEAATAAAFRAMHSEEQQHAAEVARWAAALGQAAPQPGKFEWQLPADLSSSWDEIAGSALLTPYRAFAIAVDNEKRAFELYSYLAARATDPRVRAEAERLAVAELQHAAVMRRWRRQAWHREQRGAAQAAAAPVIRTPQALHAWLGEREAAAARTHRALALRLRALGDEASARLLESLPAVSAAAGSTGADAPIPDTDDPAHLLVAAQKPLEALSEALDAVMRTTEGDLFGQAQAAHADVVRRLARIALQTARVIEGG
;
A
#
# COMPACT_ATOMS: atom_id res chain seq x y z
N MET A 1 1.52 19.69 -20.79
CA MET A 1 0.56 18.88 -20.02
C MET A 1 0.10 19.74 -18.85
N ILE A 2 -1.12 20.30 -18.94
CA ILE A 2 -1.67 21.16 -17.89
C ILE A 2 -2.03 20.22 -16.73
N ARG A 3 -1.36 20.36 -15.58
CA ARG A 3 -1.73 19.64 -14.36
C ARG A 3 -3.14 20.06 -13.98
N GLU A 4 -4.05 19.11 -13.82
CA GLU A 4 -5.34 19.40 -13.20
C GLU A 4 -5.09 19.97 -11.79
N PRO A 5 -5.79 21.05 -11.41
CA PRO A 5 -5.70 21.60 -10.07
C PRO A 5 -6.19 20.55 -9.05
N LEU A 6 -5.42 20.29 -7.99
CA LEU A 6 -5.83 19.28 -6.99
C LEU A 6 -6.96 19.83 -6.10
N LEU A 7 -7.08 21.15 -6.01
CA LEU A 7 -8.31 21.82 -5.60
C LEU A 7 -9.32 21.78 -6.75
N THR A 8 -10.25 20.84 -6.68
CA THR A 8 -11.28 20.60 -7.71
C THR A 8 -12.38 21.67 -7.73
N ARG A 9 -12.49 22.51 -6.69
CA ARG A 9 -13.40 23.66 -6.58
C ARG A 9 -12.75 24.77 -5.74
N ASP A 10 -13.13 26.03 -5.97
CA ASP A 10 -12.81 27.12 -5.05
C ASP A 10 -13.40 26.76 -3.67
N PRO A 11 -12.61 26.75 -2.59
CA PRO A 11 -13.11 26.53 -1.24
C PRO A 11 -14.18 27.53 -0.77
N GLU A 12 -14.43 28.63 -1.52
CA GLU A 12 -15.42 29.69 -1.23
C GLU A 12 -15.26 30.30 0.18
N ILE A 13 -14.02 30.31 0.69
CA ILE A 13 -13.71 30.83 2.02
C ILE A 13 -13.79 32.37 1.98
N LYS A 14 -14.88 32.88 2.55
CA LYS A 14 -15.22 34.32 2.53
C LYS A 14 -14.20 35.19 3.29
N ALA A 15 -13.66 34.69 4.40
CA ALA A 15 -12.64 35.36 5.19
C ALA A 15 -11.70 34.34 5.84
N VAL A 16 -10.39 34.51 5.67
CA VAL A 16 -9.37 33.66 6.31
C VAL A 16 -8.96 34.31 7.62
N THR A 17 -9.55 33.84 8.72
CA THR A 17 -9.19 34.24 10.09
C THR A 17 -8.35 33.15 10.75
N MET A 18 -7.71 33.46 11.89
CA MET A 18 -6.99 32.46 12.67
C MET A 18 -7.90 31.29 13.09
N ALA A 19 -9.16 31.57 13.44
CA ALA A 19 -10.12 30.53 13.80
C ALA A 19 -10.42 29.58 12.61
N VAL A 20 -10.53 30.11 11.40
CA VAL A 20 -10.71 29.30 10.18
C VAL A 20 -9.45 28.47 9.89
N LEU A 21 -8.26 29.06 10.00
CA LEU A 21 -7.00 28.35 9.78
C LEU A 21 -6.83 27.20 10.77
N VAL A 22 -7.07 27.45 12.06
CA VAL A 22 -7.00 26.41 13.11
C VAL A 22 -7.99 25.29 12.86
N GLY A 23 -9.22 25.62 12.45
CA GLY A 23 -10.22 24.60 12.12
C GLY A 23 -9.76 23.71 10.96
N ILE A 24 -9.33 24.32 9.85
CA ILE A 24 -8.84 23.57 8.68
C ILE A 24 -7.62 22.72 9.03
N ALA A 25 -6.67 23.27 9.80
CA ALA A 25 -5.50 22.53 10.24
C ALA A 25 -5.89 21.32 11.08
N ASP A 26 -6.78 21.48 12.07
CA ASP A 26 -7.26 20.36 12.90
C ASP A 26 -7.89 19.23 12.06
N ALA A 27 -8.63 19.57 11.00
CA ALA A 27 -9.18 18.58 10.07
C ALA A 27 -8.11 17.84 9.27
N ILE A 28 -7.12 18.56 8.73
CA ILE A 28 -6.00 17.96 7.98
C ILE A 28 -5.19 17.04 8.90
N GLU A 29 -4.79 17.53 10.07
CA GLU A 29 -3.96 16.77 11.02
C GLU A 29 -4.65 15.48 11.47
N ARG A 30 -5.94 15.53 11.81
CA ARG A 30 -6.70 14.32 12.21
C ARG A 30 -6.81 13.30 11.08
N GLU A 31 -7.02 13.76 9.86
CA GLU A 31 -7.07 12.88 8.70
C GLU A 31 -5.69 12.26 8.43
N SER A 32 -4.63 13.06 8.42
CA SER A 32 -3.26 12.59 8.21
C SER A 32 -2.84 11.57 9.28
N LEU A 33 -3.11 11.82 10.56
CA LEU A 33 -2.88 10.87 11.65
C LEU A 33 -3.54 9.52 11.37
N ARG A 34 -4.86 9.53 11.12
CA ARG A 34 -5.62 8.31 10.86
C ARG A 34 -5.10 7.56 9.62
N ARG A 35 -4.73 8.28 8.57
CA ARG A 35 -4.24 7.68 7.31
C ARG A 35 -2.84 7.12 7.45
N TYR A 36 -1.93 7.81 8.13
CA TYR A 36 -0.59 7.30 8.36
C TYR A 36 -0.58 6.08 9.28
N GLU A 37 -1.41 6.06 10.32
CA GLU A 37 -1.59 4.87 11.16
C GLU A 37 -2.12 3.68 10.35
N SER A 38 -3.19 3.91 9.57
CA SER A 38 -3.80 2.87 8.72
C SER A 38 -2.82 2.32 7.67
N LEU A 39 -2.08 3.20 6.99
CA LEU A 39 -1.06 2.81 6.01
C LEU A 39 0.11 2.09 6.66
N ALA A 40 0.58 2.55 7.83
CA ALA A 40 1.63 1.88 8.58
C ALA A 40 1.23 0.45 8.97
N ALA A 41 0.02 0.27 9.52
CA ALA A 41 -0.50 -1.04 9.90
C ALA A 41 -0.67 -1.95 8.68
N THR A 42 -1.18 -1.42 7.58
CA THR A 42 -1.34 -2.18 6.32
C THR A 42 0.01 -2.64 5.77
N MET A 43 1.00 -1.75 5.72
CA MET A 43 2.36 -2.11 5.28
C MET A 43 3.02 -3.12 6.22
N GLN A 44 2.78 -3.01 7.53
CA GLN A 44 3.32 -3.95 8.51
C GLN A 44 2.75 -5.37 8.29
N ARG A 45 1.43 -5.50 8.15
CA ARG A 45 0.77 -6.79 7.85
C ARG A 45 1.26 -7.40 6.54
N ARG A 46 1.65 -6.56 5.58
CA ARG A 46 2.20 -7.00 4.30
C ARG A 46 3.69 -7.40 4.35
N GLY A 47 4.33 -7.28 5.51
CA GLY A 47 5.76 -7.52 5.68
C GLY A 47 6.64 -6.43 5.07
N GLU A 48 6.07 -5.27 4.75
CA GLU A 48 6.77 -4.10 4.19
C GLU A 48 7.32 -3.21 5.30
N ALA A 49 8.16 -3.79 6.16
CA ALA A 49 8.61 -3.19 7.42
C ALA A 49 9.25 -1.80 7.26
N ALA A 50 10.05 -1.59 6.21
CA ALA A 50 10.68 -0.29 5.93
C ALA A 50 9.64 0.79 5.57
N THR A 51 8.61 0.40 4.81
CA THR A 51 7.52 1.31 4.41
C THR A 51 6.61 1.61 5.61
N ALA A 52 6.32 0.60 6.43
CA ALA A 52 5.57 0.78 7.67
C ALA A 52 6.29 1.73 8.66
N ALA A 53 7.61 1.57 8.81
CA ALA A 53 8.42 2.45 9.64
C ALA A 53 8.41 3.90 9.15
N ALA A 54 8.46 4.12 7.83
CA ALA A 54 8.36 5.45 7.25
C ALA A 54 7.01 6.13 7.58
N PHE A 55 5.88 5.42 7.46
CA PHE A 55 4.58 5.98 7.84
C PHE A 55 4.43 6.20 9.35
N ARG A 56 5.06 5.38 10.20
CA ARG A 56 5.13 5.66 11.64
C ARG A 56 5.91 6.94 11.96
N ALA A 57 6.97 7.23 11.18
CA ALA A 57 7.69 8.48 11.32
C ALA A 57 6.79 9.68 10.97
N MET A 58 6.08 9.63 9.83
CA MET A 58 5.11 10.67 9.46
C MET A 58 4.03 10.85 10.52
N HIS A 59 3.42 9.75 10.99
CA HIS A 59 2.43 9.79 12.06
C HIS A 59 2.95 10.49 13.33
N SER A 60 4.22 10.30 13.67
CA SER A 60 4.83 10.93 14.84
C SER A 60 5.06 12.42 14.65
N GLU A 61 5.36 12.86 13.42
CA GLU A 61 5.47 14.28 13.06
C GLU A 61 4.08 14.95 13.14
N GLU A 62 3.03 14.34 12.57
CA GLU A 62 1.67 14.91 12.63
C GLU A 62 1.10 14.98 14.05
N GLN A 63 1.52 14.12 14.98
CA GLN A 63 1.13 14.27 16.39
C GLN A 63 1.64 15.59 16.98
N GLN A 64 2.82 16.05 16.54
CA GLN A 64 3.39 17.32 17.00
C GLN A 64 2.62 18.50 16.41
N HIS A 65 2.25 18.42 15.14
CA HIS A 65 1.41 19.43 14.48
C HIS A 65 0.02 19.50 15.11
N ALA A 66 -0.65 18.37 15.32
CA ALA A 66 -1.95 18.31 16.00
C ALA A 66 -1.89 18.93 17.40
N ALA A 67 -0.82 18.69 18.15
CA ALA A 67 -0.62 19.31 19.46
C ALA A 67 -0.38 20.83 19.39
N GLU A 68 0.29 21.31 18.34
CA GLU A 68 0.43 22.75 18.07
C GLU A 68 -0.91 23.40 17.73
N VAL A 69 -1.68 22.81 16.82
CA VAL A 69 -3.01 23.28 16.45
C VAL A 69 -3.95 23.31 17.65
N ALA A 70 -3.90 22.28 18.52
CA ALA A 70 -4.68 22.24 19.75
C ALA A 70 -4.34 23.40 20.71
N ARG A 71 -3.05 23.77 20.81
CA ARG A 71 -2.62 24.94 21.61
C ARG A 71 -3.14 26.25 21.01
N TRP A 72 -3.12 26.38 19.69
CA TRP A 72 -3.72 27.56 19.03
C TRP A 72 -5.22 27.65 19.26
N ALA A 73 -5.94 26.53 19.17
CA ALA A 73 -7.37 26.48 19.47
C ALA A 73 -7.67 26.91 20.91
N ALA A 74 -6.91 26.41 21.89
CA ALA A 74 -7.06 26.80 23.29
C ALA A 74 -6.82 28.31 23.50
N ALA A 75 -5.80 28.87 22.84
CA ALA A 75 -5.46 30.29 22.96
C ALA A 75 -6.52 31.24 22.37
N LEU A 76 -7.34 30.77 21.42
CA LEU A 76 -8.43 31.55 20.83
C LEU A 76 -9.65 31.69 21.76
N GLY A 77 -9.73 30.91 22.85
CA GLY A 77 -10.84 30.98 23.82
C GLY A 77 -12.23 30.68 23.22
N GLN A 78 -12.26 30.20 21.98
CA GLN A 78 -13.46 29.80 21.25
C GLN A 78 -13.30 28.33 20.88
N ALA A 79 -14.38 27.56 20.92
CA ALA A 79 -14.41 26.30 20.20
C ALA A 79 -14.05 26.63 18.75
N ALA A 80 -12.99 26.01 18.22
CA ALA A 80 -12.61 26.21 16.83
C ALA A 80 -13.88 26.02 15.98
N PRO A 81 -14.22 26.96 15.08
CA PRO A 81 -15.39 26.81 14.21
C PRO A 81 -15.31 25.41 13.58
N GLN A 82 -16.43 24.67 13.59
CA GLN A 82 -16.41 23.27 13.18
C GLN A 82 -15.68 23.17 11.83
N PRO A 83 -14.53 22.48 11.79
CA PRO A 83 -13.78 22.34 10.56
C PRO A 83 -14.68 21.76 9.48
N GLY A 84 -14.56 22.26 8.25
CA GLY A 84 -14.99 21.46 7.11
C GLY A 84 -14.31 20.09 7.15
N LYS A 85 -14.90 19.08 6.53
CA LYS A 85 -14.25 17.76 6.42
C LYS A 85 -13.11 17.83 5.42
N PHE A 86 -11.90 17.48 5.85
CA PHE A 86 -10.79 17.19 4.93
C PHE A 86 -10.63 15.67 4.86
N GLU A 87 -10.84 15.11 3.67
CA GLU A 87 -10.68 13.67 3.44
C GLU A 87 -9.58 13.44 2.41
N TRP A 88 -8.69 12.48 2.71
CA TRP A 88 -7.70 12.05 1.75
C TRP A 88 -8.36 11.37 0.55
N GLN A 89 -7.92 11.75 -0.64
CA GLN A 89 -8.40 11.22 -1.90
C GLN A 89 -7.51 10.06 -2.35
N LEU A 90 -8.15 9.05 -2.93
CA LEU A 90 -7.49 7.97 -3.64
C LEU A 90 -7.45 8.31 -5.13
N PRO A 91 -6.36 7.94 -5.85
CA PRO A 91 -6.37 7.95 -7.31
C PRO A 91 -7.53 7.12 -7.86
N ALA A 92 -8.28 7.67 -8.81
CA ALA A 92 -9.49 7.03 -9.33
C ALA A 92 -9.21 5.70 -10.05
N ASP A 93 -8.01 5.53 -10.61
CA ASP A 93 -7.53 4.30 -11.22
C ASP A 93 -7.16 3.20 -10.21
N LEU A 94 -7.10 3.55 -8.93
CA LEU A 94 -6.61 2.67 -7.88
C LEU A 94 -7.73 2.05 -7.04
N SER A 95 -8.66 2.86 -6.52
CA SER A 95 -9.86 2.38 -5.83
C SER A 95 -10.81 3.54 -5.52
N SER A 96 -12.08 3.20 -5.30
CA SER A 96 -13.12 4.12 -4.82
C SER A 96 -13.24 4.18 -3.30
N SER A 97 -12.62 3.26 -2.55
CA SER A 97 -12.74 3.20 -1.09
C SER A 97 -11.44 2.73 -0.40
N TRP A 98 -11.25 3.20 0.83
CA TRP A 98 -10.07 2.85 1.62
C TRP A 98 -10.09 1.41 2.15
N ASP A 99 -11.27 0.83 2.33
CA ASP A 99 -11.39 -0.55 2.79
C ASP A 99 -11.02 -1.54 1.67
N GLU A 100 -11.45 -1.26 0.44
CA GLU A 100 -11.11 -2.06 -0.74
C GLU A 100 -9.60 -2.06 -1.02
N ILE A 101 -8.96 -0.88 -0.95
CA ILE A 101 -7.54 -0.77 -1.28
C ILE A 101 -6.63 -1.39 -0.20
N ALA A 102 -7.04 -1.39 1.07
CA ALA A 102 -6.24 -1.94 2.17
C ALA A 102 -5.97 -3.45 2.02
N GLY A 103 -6.92 -4.19 1.45
CA GLY A 103 -6.79 -5.62 1.14
C GLY A 103 -6.22 -5.91 -0.26
N SER A 104 -6.03 -4.89 -1.10
CA SER A 104 -5.65 -5.06 -2.49
C SER A 104 -4.15 -5.27 -2.67
N ALA A 105 -3.77 -6.25 -3.50
CA ALA A 105 -2.39 -6.41 -3.96
C ALA A 105 -1.88 -5.19 -4.75
N LEU A 106 -2.80 -4.37 -5.27
CA LEU A 106 -2.49 -3.13 -5.97
C LEU A 106 -1.90 -2.05 -5.06
N LEU A 107 -2.02 -2.15 -3.73
CA LEU A 107 -1.42 -1.21 -2.78
C LEU A 107 0.04 -1.58 -2.48
N THR A 108 0.91 -1.41 -3.48
CA THR A 108 2.36 -1.59 -3.31
C THR A 108 2.96 -0.44 -2.47
N PRO A 109 4.15 -0.61 -1.87
CA PRO A 109 4.87 0.48 -1.22
C PRO A 109 4.99 1.75 -2.08
N TYR A 110 5.28 1.60 -3.37
CA TYR A 110 5.34 2.73 -4.29
C TYR A 110 4.01 3.47 -4.39
N ARG A 111 2.89 2.73 -4.50
CA ARG A 111 1.55 3.31 -4.60
C ARG A 111 1.08 3.91 -3.27
N ALA A 112 1.40 3.30 -2.14
CA ALA A 112 1.12 3.86 -0.82
C ALA A 112 1.79 5.23 -0.64
N PHE A 113 3.07 5.36 -1.01
CA PHE A 113 3.74 6.66 -0.98
C PHE A 113 3.22 7.63 -2.06
N ALA A 114 2.74 7.14 -3.21
CA ALA A 114 2.13 8.00 -4.21
C ALA A 114 0.84 8.67 -3.68
N ILE A 115 -0.05 7.88 -3.05
CA ILE A 115 -1.26 8.38 -2.40
C ILE A 115 -0.91 9.44 -1.35
N ALA A 116 0.05 9.15 -0.47
CA ALA A 116 0.44 10.10 0.58
C ALA A 116 1.00 11.39 -0.01
N VAL A 117 1.92 11.32 -0.99
CA VAL A 117 2.47 12.50 -1.67
C VAL A 117 1.38 13.35 -2.33
N ASP A 118 0.36 12.74 -2.91
CA ASP A 118 -0.71 13.50 -3.56
C ASP A 118 -1.63 14.19 -2.54
N ASN A 119 -1.86 13.58 -1.37
CA ASN A 119 -2.64 14.22 -0.31
C ASN A 119 -1.87 15.32 0.42
N GLU A 120 -0.55 15.18 0.61
CA GLU A 120 0.29 16.27 1.09
C GLU A 120 0.29 17.47 0.14
N LYS A 121 0.34 17.22 -1.17
CA LYS A 121 0.25 18.30 -2.16
C LYS A 121 -1.11 19.00 -2.10
N ARG A 122 -2.20 18.28 -1.80
CA ARG A 122 -3.53 18.87 -1.61
C ARG A 122 -3.56 19.77 -0.37
N ALA A 123 -2.98 19.32 0.74
CA ALA A 123 -2.85 20.13 1.96
C ALA A 123 -2.00 21.39 1.69
N PHE A 124 -0.84 21.23 1.04
CA PHE A 124 -0.01 22.36 0.59
C PHE A 124 -0.78 23.37 -0.27
N GLU A 125 -1.52 22.91 -1.28
CA GLU A 125 -2.29 23.79 -2.16
C GLU A 125 -3.37 24.55 -1.39
N LEU A 126 -4.04 23.89 -0.44
CA LEU A 126 -5.03 24.53 0.42
C LEU A 126 -4.40 25.59 1.33
N TYR A 127 -3.31 25.28 2.03
CA TYR A 127 -2.62 26.26 2.87
C TYR A 127 -2.06 27.44 2.05
N SER A 128 -1.55 27.18 0.85
CA SER A 128 -1.11 28.23 -0.06
C SER A 128 -2.26 29.15 -0.49
N TYR A 129 -3.43 28.57 -0.75
CA TYR A 129 -4.66 29.33 -1.03
C TYR A 129 -5.06 30.19 0.18
N LEU A 130 -5.03 29.63 1.40
CA LEU A 130 -5.35 30.37 2.63
C LEU A 130 -4.38 31.53 2.85
N ALA A 131 -3.07 31.30 2.68
CA ALA A 131 -2.05 32.34 2.78
C ALA A 131 -2.29 33.48 1.78
N ALA A 132 -2.62 33.15 0.53
CA ALA A 132 -2.90 34.14 -0.51
C ALA A 132 -4.15 34.99 -0.23
N ARG A 133 -5.13 34.46 0.51
CA ARG A 133 -6.39 35.16 0.84
C ARG A 133 -6.40 35.81 2.22
N ALA A 134 -5.41 35.51 3.07
CA ALA A 134 -5.31 36.11 4.40
C ALA A 134 -4.95 37.59 4.31
N THR A 135 -5.80 38.44 4.89
CA THR A 135 -5.57 39.89 5.01
C THR A 135 -4.75 40.24 6.25
N ASP A 136 -4.87 39.44 7.31
CA ASP A 136 -4.04 39.55 8.52
C ASP A 136 -2.63 38.95 8.24
N PRO A 137 -1.55 39.75 8.35
CA PRO A 137 -0.19 39.27 8.13
C PRO A 137 0.21 38.08 9.02
N ARG A 138 -0.34 37.98 10.24
CA ARG A 138 -0.08 36.85 11.15
C ARG A 138 -0.72 35.58 10.64
N VAL A 139 -1.98 35.64 10.20
CA VAL A 139 -2.70 34.48 9.64
C VAL A 139 -2.01 34.00 8.36
N ARG A 140 -1.56 34.94 7.52
CA ARG A 140 -0.77 34.61 6.32
C ARG A 140 0.51 33.86 6.66
N ALA A 141 1.29 34.36 7.62
CA ALA A 141 2.55 33.74 8.01
C ALA A 141 2.36 32.32 8.56
N GLU A 142 1.32 32.07 9.36
CA GLU A 142 1.03 30.72 9.86
C GLU A 142 0.56 29.77 8.75
N ALA A 143 -0.27 30.25 7.82
CA ALA A 143 -0.68 29.46 6.66
C ALA A 143 0.52 29.11 5.75
N GLU A 144 1.45 30.05 5.54
CA GLU A 144 2.70 29.80 4.81
C GLU A 144 3.58 28.77 5.51
N ARG A 145 3.68 28.84 6.84
CA ARG A 145 4.45 27.87 7.64
C ARG A 145 3.90 26.45 7.49
N LEU A 146 2.58 26.29 7.58
CA LEU A 146 1.91 25.00 7.37
C LEU A 146 2.12 24.50 5.93
N ALA A 147 1.98 25.39 4.93
CA ALA A 147 2.25 25.04 3.53
C ALA A 147 3.68 24.49 3.33
N VAL A 148 4.67 25.12 3.97
CA VAL A 148 6.07 24.65 3.89
C VAL A 148 6.25 23.29 4.55
N ALA A 149 5.58 23.00 5.67
CA ALA A 149 5.61 21.70 6.33
C ALA A 149 5.12 20.59 5.39
N GLU A 150 3.96 20.77 4.75
CA GLU A 150 3.41 19.76 3.82
C GLU A 150 4.29 19.55 2.57
N LEU A 151 4.98 20.59 2.11
CA LEU A 151 5.99 20.43 1.06
C LEU A 151 7.18 19.58 1.51
N GLN A 152 7.63 19.74 2.75
CA GLN A 152 8.72 18.95 3.32
C GLN A 152 8.31 17.48 3.44
N HIS A 153 7.10 17.21 3.95
CA HIS A 153 6.50 15.88 3.98
C HIS A 153 6.45 15.25 2.59
N ALA A 154 5.89 15.97 1.60
CA ALA A 154 5.81 15.51 0.23
C ALA A 154 7.21 15.21 -0.37
N ALA A 155 8.22 16.03 -0.06
CA ALA A 155 9.58 15.85 -0.56
C ALA A 155 10.23 14.57 0.00
N VAL A 156 10.10 14.34 1.31
CA VAL A 156 10.61 13.13 1.98
C VAL A 156 9.91 11.89 1.42
N MET A 157 8.59 11.89 1.31
CA MET A 157 7.86 10.75 0.77
C MET A 157 8.12 10.50 -0.72
N ARG A 158 8.38 11.54 -1.53
CA ARG A 158 8.86 11.34 -2.92
C ARG A 158 10.20 10.59 -2.96
N ARG A 159 11.09 10.82 -2.00
CA ARG A 159 12.35 10.07 -1.89
C ARG A 159 12.08 8.61 -1.55
N TRP A 160 11.24 8.34 -0.55
CA TRP A 160 10.87 6.95 -0.20
C TRP A 160 10.13 6.24 -1.32
N ARG A 161 9.24 6.94 -2.05
CA ARG A 161 8.58 6.43 -3.25
C ARG A 161 9.57 5.97 -4.32
N ARG A 162 10.62 6.76 -4.61
CA ARG A 162 11.68 6.35 -5.56
C ARG A 162 12.41 5.11 -5.07
N GLN A 163 12.72 5.03 -3.77
CA GLN A 163 13.37 3.85 -3.19
C GLN A 163 12.47 2.61 -3.28
N ALA A 164 11.18 2.75 -3.02
CA ALA A 164 10.18 1.69 -3.21
C ALA A 164 10.14 1.22 -4.67
N TRP A 165 10.07 2.15 -5.62
CA TRP A 165 10.11 1.83 -7.06
C TRP A 165 11.37 1.01 -7.43
N HIS A 166 12.55 1.42 -6.96
CA HIS A 166 13.78 0.66 -7.24
C HIS A 166 13.82 -0.72 -6.56
N ARG A 167 13.15 -0.90 -5.42
CA ARG A 167 12.99 -2.23 -4.78
C ARG A 167 12.08 -3.11 -5.62
N GLU A 168 10.91 -2.58 -5.99
CA GLU A 168 9.92 -3.26 -6.83
C GLU A 168 10.51 -3.64 -8.19
N GLN A 169 11.20 -2.73 -8.87
CA GLN A 169 11.82 -3.00 -10.17
C GLN A 169 12.93 -4.05 -10.11
N ARG A 170 13.69 -4.12 -9.01
CA ARG A 170 14.67 -5.19 -8.82
C ARG A 170 14.00 -6.54 -8.59
N GLY A 171 12.89 -6.57 -7.85
CA GLY A 171 12.05 -7.76 -7.72
C GLY A 171 11.49 -8.21 -9.06
N ALA A 172 10.88 -7.29 -9.80
CA ALA A 172 10.32 -7.55 -11.12
C ALA A 172 11.39 -7.99 -12.13
N ALA A 173 12.60 -7.41 -12.12
CA ALA A 173 13.70 -7.85 -12.99
C ALA A 173 14.19 -9.27 -12.63
N GLN A 174 14.20 -9.64 -11.35
CA GLN A 174 14.50 -11.00 -10.91
C GLN A 174 13.40 -11.98 -11.29
N ALA A 175 12.13 -11.57 -11.24
CA ALA A 175 10.99 -12.36 -11.71
C ALA A 175 10.97 -12.51 -13.25
N ALA A 176 11.29 -11.43 -13.97
CA ALA A 176 11.35 -11.33 -15.43
C ALA A 176 12.62 -11.94 -16.04
N ALA A 177 13.62 -12.33 -15.23
CA ALA A 177 14.63 -13.30 -15.63
C ALA A 177 14.03 -14.71 -15.83
N ALA A 178 12.79 -14.78 -16.29
CA ALA A 178 12.10 -15.98 -16.70
C ALA A 178 12.87 -16.59 -17.89
N PRO A 179 13.03 -17.91 -17.92
CA PRO A 179 13.69 -18.58 -19.02
C PRO A 179 12.94 -18.30 -20.33
N VAL A 180 13.67 -18.29 -21.45
CA VAL A 180 13.05 -18.22 -22.78
C VAL A 180 12.34 -19.55 -23.05
N ILE A 181 11.03 -19.58 -22.81
CA ILE A 181 10.19 -20.77 -22.99
C ILE A 181 9.73 -20.83 -24.45
N ARG A 182 10.14 -21.89 -25.16
CA ARG A 182 9.83 -22.08 -26.59
C ARG A 182 8.93 -23.26 -26.90
N THR A 183 8.65 -24.11 -25.92
CA THR A 183 7.84 -25.33 -26.10
C THR A 183 6.86 -25.53 -24.94
N PRO A 184 5.70 -26.16 -25.17
CA PRO A 184 4.76 -26.51 -24.09
C PRO A 184 5.39 -27.37 -22.99
N GLN A 185 6.30 -28.29 -23.35
CA GLN A 185 7.02 -29.12 -22.38
C GLN A 185 7.93 -28.28 -21.47
N ALA A 186 8.63 -27.28 -22.03
CA ALA A 186 9.45 -26.36 -21.25
C ALA A 186 8.59 -25.49 -20.32
N LEU A 187 7.42 -25.04 -20.78
CA LEU A 187 6.45 -24.33 -19.94
C LEU A 187 5.99 -25.21 -18.78
N HIS A 188 5.62 -26.46 -19.06
CA HIS A 188 5.13 -27.39 -18.03
C HIS A 188 6.20 -27.72 -16.99
N ALA A 189 7.45 -27.95 -17.41
CA ALA A 189 8.57 -28.17 -16.50
C ALA A 189 8.84 -26.94 -15.61
N TRP A 190 8.87 -25.76 -16.23
CA TRP A 190 9.08 -24.49 -15.52
C TRP A 190 7.96 -24.17 -14.53
N LEU A 191 6.70 -24.38 -14.92
CA LEU A 191 5.55 -24.28 -14.04
C LEU A 191 5.68 -25.27 -12.88
N GLY A 192 5.98 -26.54 -13.16
CA GLY A 192 6.15 -27.57 -12.13
C GLY A 192 7.19 -27.21 -11.07
N GLU A 193 8.33 -26.62 -11.48
CA GLU A 193 9.35 -26.16 -10.54
C GLU A 193 8.85 -25.03 -9.62
N ARG A 194 8.17 -24.02 -10.19
CA ARG A 194 7.65 -22.88 -9.43
C ARG A 194 6.47 -23.23 -8.54
N GLU A 195 5.57 -24.09 -9.03
CA GLU A 195 4.46 -24.67 -8.28
C GLU A 195 4.97 -25.49 -7.10
N ALA A 196 6.02 -26.29 -7.30
CA ALA A 196 6.63 -27.05 -6.22
C ALA A 196 7.27 -26.13 -5.15
N ALA A 197 7.92 -25.04 -5.55
CA ALA A 197 8.48 -24.06 -4.63
C ALA A 197 7.38 -23.32 -3.84
N ALA A 198 6.29 -22.92 -4.50
CA ALA A 198 5.13 -22.32 -3.86
C ALA A 198 4.51 -23.29 -2.84
N ALA A 199 4.33 -24.56 -3.22
CA ALA A 199 3.79 -25.59 -2.34
C ALA A 199 4.66 -25.86 -1.10
N ARG A 200 6.00 -25.85 -1.23
CA ARG A 200 6.90 -25.95 -0.08
C ARG A 200 6.72 -24.78 0.88
N THR A 201 6.66 -23.56 0.33
CA THR A 201 6.42 -22.33 1.12
C THR A 201 5.08 -22.39 1.83
N HIS A 202 4.00 -22.77 1.13
CA HIS A 202 2.66 -22.91 1.71
C HIS A 202 2.61 -23.95 2.82
N ARG A 203 3.27 -25.11 2.68
CA ARG A 203 3.35 -26.11 3.75
C ARG A 203 4.07 -25.58 4.99
N ALA A 204 5.20 -24.90 4.81
CA ALA A 204 5.93 -24.31 5.93
C ALA A 204 5.11 -23.24 6.67
N LEU A 205 4.40 -22.38 5.93
CA LEU A 205 3.49 -21.38 6.49
C LEU A 205 2.27 -22.02 7.18
N ALA A 206 1.70 -23.08 6.60
CA ALA A 206 0.59 -23.82 7.21
C ALA A 206 0.99 -24.42 8.57
N LEU A 207 2.20 -24.98 8.69
CA LEU A 207 2.73 -25.46 9.97
C LEU A 207 2.84 -24.35 11.01
N ARG A 208 3.31 -23.15 10.62
CA ARG A 208 3.35 -21.98 11.52
C ARG A 208 1.95 -21.50 11.92
N LEU A 209 1.01 -21.44 10.98
CA LEU A 209 -0.38 -21.07 11.26
C LEU A 209 -1.03 -22.05 12.24
N ARG A 210 -0.81 -23.36 12.09
CA ARG A 210 -1.26 -24.38 13.06
C ARG A 210 -0.66 -24.16 14.44
N ALA A 211 0.63 -23.83 14.53
CA ALA A 211 1.29 -23.54 15.80
C ALA A 211 0.69 -22.30 16.50
N LEU A 212 0.16 -21.34 15.74
CA LEU A 212 -0.56 -20.17 16.24
C LEU A 212 -2.06 -20.42 16.49
N GLY A 213 -2.56 -21.63 16.21
CA GLY A 213 -3.97 -22.00 16.37
C GLY A 213 -4.89 -21.62 15.21
N ASP A 214 -4.37 -21.02 14.13
CA ASP A 214 -5.15 -20.68 12.93
C ASP A 214 -5.25 -21.89 11.96
N GLU A 215 -6.08 -22.84 12.39
CA GLU A 215 -6.35 -24.08 11.67
C GLU A 215 -7.08 -23.84 10.34
N ALA A 216 -7.92 -22.80 10.25
CA ALA A 216 -8.67 -22.48 9.04
C ALA A 216 -7.74 -22.02 7.91
N SER A 217 -6.83 -21.11 8.23
CA SER A 217 -5.84 -20.59 7.27
C SER A 217 -4.80 -21.65 6.89
N ALA A 218 -4.39 -22.50 7.84
CA ALA A 218 -3.51 -23.62 7.54
C ALA A 218 -4.14 -24.61 6.53
N ARG A 219 -5.39 -25.04 6.77
CA ARG A 219 -6.13 -25.92 5.84
C ARG A 219 -6.35 -25.28 4.49
N LEU A 220 -6.56 -23.96 4.44
CA LEU A 220 -6.65 -23.24 3.17
C LEU A 220 -5.36 -23.42 2.35
N LEU A 221 -4.20 -23.12 2.94
CA LEU A 221 -2.90 -23.23 2.26
C LEU A 221 -2.61 -24.66 1.79
N GLU A 222 -2.94 -25.67 2.60
CA GLU A 222 -2.79 -27.08 2.25
C GLU A 222 -3.73 -27.52 1.12
N SER A 223 -4.90 -26.87 0.98
CA SER A 223 -5.87 -27.15 -0.09
C SER A 223 -5.54 -26.52 -1.44
N LEU A 224 -4.52 -25.65 -1.50
CA LEU A 224 -4.14 -25.02 -2.76
C LEU A 224 -3.50 -26.07 -3.68
N PRO A 225 -3.96 -26.16 -4.94
CA PRO A 225 -3.40 -27.13 -5.88
C PRO A 225 -1.91 -26.85 -6.09
N ALA A 226 -1.13 -27.93 -6.03
CA ALA A 226 0.28 -27.96 -6.41
C ALA A 226 0.43 -29.00 -7.52
N VAL A 227 1.14 -28.64 -8.60
CA VAL A 227 1.55 -29.64 -9.58
C VAL A 227 2.56 -30.57 -8.89
N SER A 228 2.33 -31.88 -8.95
CA SER A 228 3.26 -32.86 -8.39
C SER A 228 4.61 -32.72 -9.08
N ALA A 229 5.60 -32.17 -8.37
CA ALA A 229 6.97 -32.12 -8.87
C ALA A 229 7.49 -33.54 -9.09
N ALA A 230 8.28 -33.73 -10.14
CA ALA A 230 9.23 -34.83 -10.18
C ALA A 230 10.20 -34.68 -8.99
N ALA A 231 10.52 -35.80 -8.33
CA ALA A 231 11.43 -35.82 -7.19
C ALA A 231 12.78 -35.19 -7.59
N GLY A 232 13.13 -34.04 -6.99
CA GLY A 232 14.43 -33.39 -7.25
C GLY A 232 14.45 -31.85 -7.31
N SER A 233 13.34 -31.13 -7.07
CA SER A 233 13.37 -29.65 -7.03
C SER A 233 14.18 -29.11 -5.84
N THR A 234 15.45 -28.76 -6.09
CA THR A 234 16.38 -28.11 -5.14
C THR A 234 16.33 -26.59 -5.30
N GLY A 235 15.17 -25.98 -5.03
CA GLY A 235 15.06 -24.52 -4.93
C GLY A 235 15.18 -24.10 -3.47
N ALA A 236 15.94 -23.04 -3.19
CA ALA A 236 16.01 -22.45 -1.85
C ALA A 236 14.60 -22.08 -1.35
N ASP A 237 14.26 -22.50 -0.15
CA ASP A 237 12.96 -22.19 0.44
C ASP A 237 12.86 -20.69 0.72
N ALA A 238 11.69 -20.11 0.47
CA ALA A 238 11.45 -18.72 0.82
C ALA A 238 11.54 -18.56 2.35
N PRO A 239 12.23 -17.54 2.87
CA PRO A 239 12.33 -17.32 4.30
C PRO A 239 10.93 -17.09 4.87
N ILE A 240 10.58 -17.91 5.86
CA ILE A 240 9.32 -17.79 6.59
C ILE A 240 9.45 -16.60 7.56
N PRO A 241 8.52 -15.63 7.53
CA PRO A 241 8.57 -14.51 8.46
C PRO A 241 8.55 -14.99 9.91
N ASP A 242 9.46 -14.46 10.72
CA ASP A 242 9.43 -14.64 12.17
C ASP A 242 8.40 -13.68 12.77
N THR A 243 7.16 -14.15 12.84
CA THR A 243 6.00 -13.37 13.27
C THR A 243 4.96 -14.29 13.89
N ASP A 244 4.24 -13.77 14.88
CA ASP A 244 3.09 -14.42 15.53
C ASP A 244 1.74 -13.89 15.00
N ASP A 245 1.75 -13.07 13.94
CA ASP A 245 0.56 -12.54 13.28
C ASP A 245 0.13 -13.46 12.11
N PRO A 246 -1.00 -14.17 12.19
CA PRO A 246 -1.49 -15.02 11.11
C PRO A 246 -1.76 -14.27 9.80
N ALA A 247 -2.16 -12.99 9.86
CA ALA A 247 -2.38 -12.19 8.66
C ALA A 247 -1.05 -11.97 7.91
N HIS A 248 0.05 -11.73 8.63
CA HIS A 248 1.37 -11.58 8.03
C HIS A 248 1.87 -12.88 7.38
N LEU A 249 1.61 -14.04 8.00
CA LEU A 249 1.90 -15.34 7.39
C LEU A 249 1.09 -15.58 6.11
N LEU A 250 -0.18 -15.17 6.08
CA LEU A 250 -1.02 -15.28 4.88
C LEU A 250 -0.57 -14.34 3.77
N VAL A 251 -0.11 -13.12 4.07
CA VAL A 251 0.50 -12.26 3.04
C VAL A 251 1.80 -12.89 2.52
N ALA A 252 2.62 -13.49 3.39
CA ALA A 252 3.80 -14.21 2.93
C ALA A 252 3.46 -15.39 2.02
N ALA A 253 2.30 -16.03 2.20
CA ALA A 253 1.82 -17.10 1.32
C ALA A 253 1.44 -16.61 -0.09
N GLN A 254 1.16 -15.31 -0.26
CA GLN A 254 0.83 -14.72 -1.57
C GLN A 254 2.09 -14.55 -2.44
N LYS A 255 3.23 -14.19 -1.83
CA LYS A 255 4.50 -13.85 -2.53
C LYS A 255 4.95 -14.84 -3.61
N PRO A 256 5.01 -16.18 -3.39
CA PRO A 256 5.43 -17.09 -4.44
C PRO A 256 4.44 -17.15 -5.62
N LEU A 257 3.15 -16.94 -5.37
CA LEU A 257 2.12 -16.89 -6.40
C LEU A 257 2.14 -15.55 -7.15
N GLU A 258 2.37 -14.42 -6.47
CA GLU A 258 2.58 -13.11 -7.12
C GLU A 258 3.77 -13.16 -8.09
N ALA A 259 4.91 -13.71 -7.63
CA ALA A 259 6.09 -13.87 -8.46
C ALA A 259 5.85 -14.80 -9.68
N LEU A 260 5.03 -15.84 -9.51
CA LEU A 260 4.63 -16.72 -10.61
C LEU A 260 3.70 -16.00 -11.60
N SER A 261 2.75 -15.19 -11.10
CA SER A 261 1.85 -14.36 -11.91
C SER A 261 2.64 -13.40 -12.80
N GLU A 262 3.57 -12.64 -12.21
CA GLU A 262 4.42 -11.70 -12.94
C GLU A 262 5.30 -12.38 -13.99
N ALA A 263 5.86 -13.54 -13.65
CA ALA A 263 6.67 -14.31 -14.59
C ALA A 263 5.83 -14.86 -15.75
N LEU A 264 4.59 -15.30 -15.49
CA LEU A 264 3.66 -15.73 -16.54
C LEU A 264 3.24 -14.58 -17.46
N ASP A 265 3.04 -13.37 -16.93
CA ASP A 265 2.84 -12.17 -17.75
C ASP A 265 4.04 -11.90 -18.67
N ALA A 266 5.27 -12.09 -18.18
CA ALA A 266 6.47 -11.99 -19.02
C ALA A 266 6.50 -13.06 -20.12
N VAL A 267 6.13 -14.30 -19.82
CA VAL A 267 6.03 -15.38 -20.82
C VAL A 267 4.97 -15.04 -21.87
N MET A 268 3.76 -14.63 -21.46
CA MET A 268 2.67 -14.26 -22.38
C MET A 268 3.06 -13.12 -23.34
N ARG A 269 3.91 -12.18 -22.93
CA ARG A 269 4.43 -11.10 -23.82
C ARG A 269 5.33 -11.60 -24.95
N THR A 270 5.86 -12.82 -24.85
CA THR A 270 6.86 -13.38 -25.77
C THR A 270 6.39 -14.65 -26.48
N THR A 271 5.15 -15.08 -26.25
CA THR A 271 4.60 -16.34 -26.76
C THR A 271 3.26 -16.10 -27.45
N GLU A 272 2.92 -16.98 -28.39
CA GLU A 272 1.66 -16.95 -29.16
C GLU A 272 1.05 -18.35 -29.25
N GLY A 273 -0.17 -18.44 -29.77
CA GLY A 273 -0.86 -19.71 -30.04
C GLY A 273 -1.10 -20.56 -28.79
N ASP A 274 -0.88 -21.87 -28.92
CA ASP A 274 -1.10 -22.85 -27.83
C ASP A 274 -0.27 -22.53 -26.57
N LEU A 275 0.96 -22.06 -26.75
CA LEU A 275 1.84 -21.71 -25.64
C LEU A 275 1.31 -20.52 -24.83
N PHE A 276 0.79 -19.50 -25.52
CA PHE A 276 0.11 -18.38 -24.87
C PHE A 276 -1.14 -18.86 -24.13
N GLY A 277 -1.96 -19.71 -24.75
CA GLY A 277 -3.18 -20.25 -24.13
C GLY A 277 -2.90 -21.02 -22.84
N GLN A 278 -1.85 -21.84 -22.83
CA GLN A 278 -1.42 -22.57 -21.63
C GLN A 278 -0.87 -21.64 -20.54
N ALA A 279 -0.07 -20.64 -20.90
CA ALA A 279 0.43 -19.65 -19.95
C ALA A 279 -0.71 -18.82 -19.34
N GLN A 280 -1.70 -18.42 -20.16
CA GLN A 280 -2.88 -17.69 -19.72
C GLN A 280 -3.75 -18.53 -18.76
N ALA A 281 -3.95 -19.82 -19.06
CA ALA A 281 -4.71 -20.72 -18.19
C ALA A 281 -4.02 -20.90 -16.82
N ALA A 282 -2.70 -21.06 -16.81
CA ALA A 282 -1.91 -21.10 -15.59
C ALA A 282 -2.01 -19.78 -14.81
N HIS A 283 -1.91 -18.64 -15.50
CA HIS A 283 -2.02 -17.32 -14.89
C HIS A 283 -3.38 -17.12 -14.20
N ALA A 284 -4.48 -17.48 -14.89
CA ALA A 284 -5.82 -17.41 -14.33
C ALA A 284 -5.98 -18.29 -13.08
N ASP A 285 -5.29 -19.43 -13.02
CA ASP A 285 -5.29 -20.30 -11.84
C ASP A 285 -4.53 -19.71 -10.65
N VAL A 286 -3.36 -19.12 -10.91
CA VAL A 286 -2.58 -18.39 -9.89
C VAL A 286 -3.40 -17.25 -9.30
N VAL A 287 -4.06 -16.45 -10.13
CA VAL A 287 -4.92 -15.34 -9.68
C VAL A 287 -6.07 -15.83 -8.80
N ARG A 288 -6.73 -16.95 -9.14
CA ARG A 288 -7.78 -17.54 -8.28
C ARG A 288 -7.25 -17.95 -6.91
N ARG A 289 -6.05 -18.52 -6.85
CA ARG A 289 -5.42 -18.90 -5.58
C ARG A 289 -5.03 -17.68 -4.75
N LEU A 290 -4.44 -16.66 -5.37
CA LEU A 290 -4.16 -15.38 -4.72
C LEU A 290 -5.42 -14.77 -4.10
N ALA A 291 -6.53 -14.73 -4.84
CA ALA A 291 -7.80 -14.20 -4.35
C ALA A 291 -8.32 -14.97 -3.12
N ARG A 292 -8.18 -16.31 -3.10
CA ARG A 292 -8.57 -17.13 -1.94
C ARG A 292 -7.74 -16.80 -0.70
N ILE A 293 -6.42 -16.66 -0.84
CA ILE A 293 -5.53 -16.30 0.27
C ILE A 293 -5.84 -14.87 0.74
N ALA A 294 -6.03 -13.92 -0.17
CA ALA A 294 -6.36 -12.53 0.15
C ALA A 294 -7.69 -12.41 0.90
N LEU A 295 -8.73 -13.13 0.48
CA LEU A 295 -10.01 -13.17 1.17
C LEU A 295 -9.90 -13.74 2.59
N GLN A 296 -9.11 -14.79 2.77
CA GLN A 296 -8.86 -15.33 4.11
C GLN A 296 -8.04 -14.36 4.97
N THR A 297 -7.08 -13.65 4.36
CA THR A 297 -6.31 -12.61 5.05
C THR A 297 -7.24 -11.51 5.58
N ALA A 298 -8.19 -11.05 4.75
CA ALA A 298 -9.19 -10.07 5.18
C ALA A 298 -10.04 -10.57 6.36
N ARG A 299 -10.51 -11.82 6.31
CA ARG A 299 -11.28 -12.43 7.42
C ARG A 299 -10.49 -12.52 8.72
N VAL A 300 -9.20 -12.87 8.65
CA VAL A 300 -8.32 -12.93 9.82
C VAL A 300 -8.12 -11.53 10.41
N ILE A 301 -8.00 -10.50 9.55
CA ILE A 301 -7.88 -9.11 9.98
C ILE A 301 -9.18 -8.58 10.61
N GLU A 302 -10.35 -8.97 10.09
CA GLU A 302 -11.66 -8.54 10.60
C GLU A 302 -12.11 -9.30 11.86
N GLY A 303 -11.61 -10.53 12.05
CA GLY A 303 -12.01 -11.41 13.14
C GLY A 303 -11.05 -11.47 14.34
N GLY A 304 -9.90 -10.80 14.26
CA GLY A 304 -8.93 -10.66 15.36
C GLY A 304 -9.12 -9.36 16.12
#